data_AF-A0A2H0LDY7-F1
#
_entry.id   AF-A0A2H0LDY7-F1
#
_cell.length_a   1.000
_cell.length_b   1.000
_cell.length_c   1.000
_cell.angle_alpha   90.00
_cell.angle_beta   90.00
_cell.angle_gamma   90.00
#
_symmetry.space_group_name_H-M   'P 1'
#
loop_
_entity.id
_entity.type
_entity.pdbx_description
1 polymer ?
#
loop_
_entity_poly.entity_id
_entity_poly.type
_entity_poly.pdbx_seq_one_letter_code
_entity_poly.pdbx_strand_id
1 'polypeptide(L)' 'MKILLVEDDKRVASFIRRGLKEEGYAVDVA' A
#
# COMPACT_ATOMS: atom_id res chain seq x y z
N MET A 1 -8.92 -4.27 8.13
CA MET A 1 -9.54 -4.03 6.80
C MET A 1 -8.55 -4.41 5.71
N LYS A 2 -9.02 -4.80 4.51
CA LYS A 2 -8.17 -5.08 3.34
C LYS A 2 -8.21 -3.89 2.38
N ILE A 3 -7.05 -3.48 1.88
CA ILE A 3 -6.87 -2.32 0.98
C ILE A 3 -6.24 -2.80 -0.33
N LEU A 4 -6.80 -2.36 -1.45
CA LEU A 4 -6.16 -2.46 -2.76
C LEU A 4 -5.57 -1.09 -3.11
N LEU A 5 -4.25 -1.03 -3.23
CA LEU A 5 -3.52 0.18 -3.62
C LEU A 5 -3.27 0.14 -5.14
N VAL A 6 -3.84 1.09 -5.86
CA VAL A 6 -3.61 1.29 -7.30
C VAL A 6 -2.86 2.60 -7.46
N GLU A 7 -1.64 2.52 -7.96
CA GLU A 7 -0.71 3.66 -8.06
C GLU A 7 0.32 3.37 -9.17
N ASP A 8 0.57 4.35 -10.05
CA ASP A 8 1.43 4.18 -11.23
C ASP A 8 2.92 4.41 -10.92
N ASP A 9 3.27 5.26 -9.94
CA ASP A 9 4.66 5.39 -9.48
C ASP A 9 4.98 4.33 -8.41
N LYS A 10 5.89 3.39 -8.77
CA LYS A 10 6.35 2.31 -7.89
C LYS A 10 6.95 2.79 -6.57
N ARG A 11 7.60 3.95 -6.53
CA ARG A 11 8.19 4.52 -5.31
C ARG A 11 7.10 5.01 -4.37
N VAL A 12 6.08 5.68 -4.91
CA VAL A 12 4.91 6.15 -4.16
C VAL A 12 4.12 4.94 -3.65
N ALA A 13 3.84 3.96 -4.51
CA ALA A 13 3.17 2.72 -4.14
C ALA A 13 3.89 1.99 -2.98
N SER A 14 5.22 1.90 -3.05
CA SER A 14 6.03 1.28 -1.99
C SER A 14 6.01 2.06 -0.69
N PHE A 15 6.04 3.40 -0.75
CA PHE A 15 5.99 4.26 0.44
C PHE A 15 4.64 4.11 1.15
N ILE A 16 3.53 4.22 0.42
CA ILE A 16 2.16 4.11 0.96
C ILE A 16 1.92 2.71 1.52
N ARG A 17 2.31 1.66 0.78
CA ARG A 17 2.19 0.26 1.25
C ARG A 17 2.91 0.04 2.57
N ARG A 18 4.08 0.65 2.80
CA ARG A 18 4.83 0.48 4.05
C ARG A 18 4.09 1.11 5.22
N GLY A 19 3.66 2.37 5.10
CA GLY A 19 2.92 3.06 6.15
C GLY A 19 1.60 2.34 6.50
N LEU A 20 0.84 1.90 5.50
CA LEU A 20 -0.40 1.15 5.74
C LEU A 20 -0.15 -0.21 6.42
N LYS A 21 0.96 -0.89 6.12
CA LYS A 21 1.33 -2.13 6.82
C LYS A 21 1.76 -1.89 8.26
N GLU A 22 2.46 -0.79 8.54
CA GLU A 22 2.86 -0.39 9.90
C GLU A 22 1.63 -0.11 10.78
N GLU A 23 0.56 0.44 10.20
CA GLU A 23 -0.75 0.64 10.86
C GLU A 23 -1.60 -0.65 10.97
N GLY A 24 -1.08 -1.80 10.53
CA GLY A 24 -1.75 -3.11 10.66
C GLY A 24 -2.77 -3.44 9.55
N TYR A 25 -2.78 -2.69 8.45
CA TYR A 25 -3.64 -3.01 7.30
C TYR A 25 -3.03 -4.11 6.43
N ALA A 26 -3.90 -4.99 5.91
CA ALA A 26 -3.54 -5.89 4.81
C ALA A 26 -3.68 -5.13 3.49
N VAL A 27 -2.58 -5.04 2.73
CA VAL A 27 -2.50 -4.25 1.49
C VAL A 27 -1.99 -5.09 0.34
N ASP A 28 -2.79 -5.14 -0.73
CA ASP A 28 -2.40 -5.66 -2.04
C ASP A 28 -2.19 -4.49 -3.01
N VAL A 29 -1.32 -4.66 -4.00
CA VAL A 29 -1.00 -3.62 -5.00
C VAL A 29 -1.37 -4.16 -6.38
N ALA A 30 -2.07 -3.35 -7.18
CA ALA A 30 -2.44 -3.67 -8.57
C ALA A 30 -2.03 -2.56 -9.53
#